data_AF-A0A2V3VFW6-F1
#
_entry.id   AF-A0A2V3VFW6-F1
#
_cell.length_a   1.000
_cell.length_b   1.000
_cell.length_c   1.000
_cell.angle_alpha   90.00
_cell.angle_beta   90.00
_cell.angle_gamma   90.00
#
_symmetry.space_group_name_H-M   'P 1'
#
loop_
_entity.id
_entity.type
_entity.pdbx_description
1 polymer ?
#
loop_
_entity_poly.entity_id
_entity_poly.type
_entity_poly.pdbx_seq_one_letter_code
_entity_poly.pdbx_strand_id
1 'polypeptide(L)'
;MKHHDRSAGYQLLESASLVEFRIGKPLIQTCTDGENIFLQIDLMLGVADEEESADIAEWASFGLIFALAVLSFADARPRGLSDQDLVDGDEFTVSDLFECLRFVSGELRFSSDYLRGRCMKTDITVRKDGMLTLSTRNRGQAALFWLDRLQGKKKLVLI
;
A
#
# COMPACT_ATOMS: atom_id res chain seq x y z
N MET A 1 -1.29 18.67 -8.14
CA MET A 1 -0.42 18.55 -6.94
C MET A 1 0.50 19.78 -6.81
N LYS A 2 0.78 20.27 -5.60
CA LYS A 2 1.73 21.39 -5.37
C LYS A 2 3.18 20.90 -5.55
N HIS A 3 4.11 21.79 -5.94
CA HIS A 3 5.51 21.41 -6.20
C HIS A 3 6.20 20.68 -5.03
N HIS A 4 5.99 21.15 -3.79
CA HIS A 4 6.58 20.52 -2.60
C HIS A 4 6.05 19.10 -2.33
N ASP A 5 4.74 18.88 -2.54
CA ASP A 5 4.11 17.57 -2.37
C ASP A 5 4.69 16.57 -3.37
N ARG A 6 4.87 17.01 -4.63
CA ARG A 6 5.51 16.20 -5.67
C ARG A 6 6.95 15.80 -5.31
N SER A 7 7.74 16.76 -4.83
CA SER A 7 9.13 16.49 -4.44
C SER A 7 9.21 15.50 -3.27
N ALA A 8 8.36 15.66 -2.25
CA ALA A 8 8.30 14.75 -1.12
C ALA A 8 7.81 13.34 -1.54
N GLY A 9 6.81 13.28 -2.43
CA GLY A 9 6.32 12.01 -2.98
C GLY A 9 7.41 11.25 -3.73
N TYR A 10 8.27 11.94 -4.50
CA TYR A 10 9.41 11.30 -5.17
C TYR A 10 10.41 10.71 -4.17
N GLN A 11 10.73 11.42 -3.09
CA GLN A 11 11.64 10.92 -2.05
C GLN A 11 11.07 9.68 -1.33
N LEU A 12 9.75 9.65 -1.08
CA LEU A 12 9.08 8.49 -0.51
C LEU A 12 9.12 7.28 -1.45
N LEU A 13 8.93 7.50 -2.76
CA LEU A 13 9.04 6.43 -3.76
C LEU A 13 10.47 5.92 -3.92
N GLU A 14 11.46 6.82 -3.87
CA GLU A 14 12.88 6.47 -3.87
C GLU A 14 13.21 5.59 -2.67
N SER A 15 12.81 6.01 -1.46
CA SER A 15 12.93 5.21 -0.24
C SER A 15 12.29 3.82 -0.42
N ALA A 16 11.04 3.75 -0.88
CA ALA A 16 10.34 2.48 -1.08
C ALA A 16 11.07 1.53 -2.05
N SER A 17 11.73 2.08 -3.07
CA SER A 17 12.42 1.30 -4.12
C SER A 17 13.70 0.62 -3.63
N LEU A 18 14.26 1.08 -2.51
CA LEU A 18 15.47 0.53 -1.90
C LEU A 18 15.16 -0.61 -0.93
N VAL A 19 13.88 -0.84 -0.62
CA VAL A 19 13.49 -1.78 0.43
C VAL A 19 13.35 -3.17 -0.13
N GLU A 20 14.19 -4.07 0.36
CA GLU A 20 14.00 -5.50 0.16
C GLU A 20 13.08 -6.07 1.23
N PHE A 21 12.24 -7.05 0.86
CA PHE A 21 11.32 -7.68 1.79
C PHE A 21 10.96 -9.10 1.35
N ARG A 22 10.69 -9.95 2.33
CA ARG A 22 10.19 -11.32 2.15
C ARG A 22 8.68 -11.34 2.29
N ILE A 23 8.02 -11.95 1.31
CA ILE A 23 6.57 -12.08 1.27
C ILE A 23 6.16 -13.36 2.01
N GLY A 24 5.33 -13.21 3.04
CA GLY A 24 4.71 -14.31 3.77
C GLY A 24 3.59 -14.99 2.98
N LYS A 25 2.98 -16.02 3.57
CA LYS A 25 1.85 -16.71 2.95
C LYS A 25 0.60 -15.82 3.00
N PRO A 26 -0.06 -15.52 1.86
CA PRO A 26 -1.27 -14.72 1.87
C PRO A 26 -2.45 -15.51 2.48
N LEU A 27 -3.25 -14.83 3.29
CA LEU A 27 -4.59 -15.23 3.66
C LEU A 27 -5.57 -14.64 2.64
N ILE A 28 -6.28 -15.51 1.92
CA ILE A 28 -7.27 -15.11 0.91
C ILE A 28 -8.60 -15.75 1.29
N GLN A 29 -9.63 -14.92 1.46
CA GLN A 29 -10.96 -15.35 1.87
C GLN A 29 -12.01 -14.64 1.04
N THR A 30 -13.10 -15.33 0.74
CA THR A 30 -14.30 -14.67 0.21
C THR A 30 -14.99 -13.91 1.33
N CYS A 31 -15.37 -12.67 1.08
CA CYS A 31 -16.16 -11.86 1.98
C CYS A 31 -17.56 -12.46 2.19
N THR A 32 -18.28 -11.96 3.18
CA THR A 32 -19.64 -12.43 3.53
C THR A 32 -20.67 -12.24 2.41
N ASP A 33 -20.38 -11.39 1.42
CA ASP A 33 -21.22 -11.18 0.24
C ASP A 33 -21.05 -12.26 -0.84
N GLY A 34 -20.09 -13.18 -0.69
CA GLY A 34 -19.86 -14.28 -1.63
C GLY A 34 -19.15 -13.89 -2.93
N GLU A 35 -18.87 -12.60 -3.14
CA GLU A 35 -18.31 -12.09 -4.40
C GLU A 35 -16.96 -11.40 -4.19
N ASN A 36 -16.83 -10.61 -3.13
CA ASN A 36 -15.61 -9.85 -2.89
C ASN A 36 -14.57 -10.71 -2.19
N ILE A 37 -13.30 -10.37 -2.42
CA ILE A 37 -12.16 -11.04 -1.80
C ILE A 37 -11.57 -10.13 -0.71
N PHE A 38 -11.33 -10.72 0.45
CA PHE A 38 -10.42 -10.23 1.47
C PHE A 38 -9.05 -10.88 1.26
N LEU A 39 -8.01 -10.05 1.20
CA LEU A 39 -6.63 -10.51 1.16
C LEU A 39 -5.87 -9.84 2.30
N GLN A 40 -5.13 -10.64 3.07
CA GLN A 40 -4.13 -10.16 4.01
C GLN A 40 -2.81 -10.85 3.74
N ILE A 41 -1.72 -10.11 3.77
CA ILE A 41 -0.38 -10.62 3.55
C ILE A 41 0.62 -9.89 4.43
N ASP A 42 1.49 -10.67 5.05
CA ASP A 42 2.56 -10.18 5.91
C ASP A 42 3.86 -10.12 5.09
N LEU A 43 4.61 -9.03 5.25
CA LEU A 43 5.91 -8.78 4.68
C LEU A 43 6.91 -8.62 5.83
N MET A 44 8.05 -9.31 5.73
CA MET A 44 9.17 -9.08 6.62
C MET A 44 10.20 -8.21 5.90
N LEU A 45 10.47 -7.02 6.43
CA LEU A 45 11.43 -6.09 5.86
C LEU A 45 12.87 -6.61 6.04
N GLY A 46 13.69 -6.43 5.01
CA GLY A 46 15.08 -6.87 4.95
C GLY A 46 15.29 -8.28 4.38
N VAL A 47 16.56 -8.53 4.04
CA VAL A 47 17.09 -9.84 3.68
C VAL A 47 17.89 -10.39 4.86
N ALA A 48 17.93 -11.72 4.97
CA ALA A 48 18.71 -12.35 6.02
C ALA A 48 20.18 -11.92 5.91
N ASP A 49 20.74 -11.48 7.04
CA ASP A 49 22.18 -11.25 7.28
C ASP A 49 22.79 -9.89 6.86
N GLU A 50 22.00 -8.89 6.45
CA GLU A 50 22.55 -7.55 6.09
C GLU A 50 22.21 -6.43 7.09
N GLU A 51 20.93 -6.19 7.36
CA GLU A 51 20.44 -5.09 8.20
C GLU A 51 19.28 -5.58 9.09
N GLU A 52 19.20 -5.07 10.33
CA GLU A 52 18.11 -5.46 11.24
C GLU A 52 16.76 -4.95 10.69
N SER A 53 15.74 -5.82 10.64
CA SER A 53 14.41 -5.46 10.15
C SER A 53 13.81 -4.23 10.86
N ALA A 54 14.22 -3.97 12.10
CA ALA A 54 13.81 -2.78 12.86
C ALA A 54 14.41 -1.48 12.30
N ASP A 55 15.69 -1.49 11.93
CA ASP A 55 16.39 -0.33 11.35
C ASP A 55 15.77 0.00 9.99
N ILE A 56 15.50 -1.02 9.17
CA ILE A 56 14.80 -0.86 7.90
C ILE A 56 13.42 -0.25 8.12
N ALA A 57 12.65 -0.75 9.09
CA ALA A 57 11.34 -0.22 9.39
C ALA A 57 11.38 1.28 9.72
N GLU A 58 12.40 1.75 10.45
CA GLU A 58 12.53 3.15 10.83
C GLU A 58 12.60 4.09 9.61
N TRP A 59 13.45 3.78 8.63
CA TRP A 59 13.64 4.66 7.47
C TRP A 59 12.67 4.37 6.32
N ALA A 60 12.21 3.13 6.15
CA ALA A 60 11.44 2.68 4.99
C ALA A 60 9.92 2.82 5.13
N SER A 61 9.39 2.85 6.35
CA SER A 61 7.95 2.67 6.60
C SER A 61 7.07 3.64 5.79
N PHE A 62 7.37 4.94 5.83
CA PHE A 62 6.57 5.93 5.10
C PHE A 62 6.65 5.74 3.59
N GLY A 63 7.83 5.41 3.06
CA GLY A 63 8.03 5.14 1.64
C GLY A 63 7.20 3.96 1.16
N LEU A 64 7.28 2.82 1.86
CA LEU A 64 6.53 1.62 1.51
C LEU A 64 5.01 1.83 1.60
N ILE A 65 4.53 2.47 2.67
CA ILE A 65 3.11 2.79 2.81
C ILE A 65 2.68 3.69 1.65
N PHE A 66 3.45 4.72 1.32
CA PHE A 66 3.13 5.64 0.23
C PHE A 66 3.08 4.90 -1.13
N ALA A 67 4.07 4.07 -1.44
CA ALA A 67 4.12 3.33 -2.69
C ALA A 67 2.94 2.36 -2.84
N LEU A 68 2.59 1.62 -1.77
CA LEU A 68 1.43 0.73 -1.75
C LEU A 68 0.11 1.52 -1.85
N ALA A 69 0.00 2.67 -1.19
CA ALA A 69 -1.18 3.53 -1.28
C ALA A 69 -1.35 4.11 -2.70
N VAL A 70 -0.27 4.56 -3.35
CA VAL A 70 -0.28 5.02 -4.75
C VAL A 70 -0.76 3.91 -5.68
N LEU A 71 -0.23 2.68 -5.54
CA LEU A 71 -0.65 1.53 -6.35
C LEU A 71 -2.11 1.17 -6.09
N SER A 72 -2.53 1.16 -4.83
CA SER A 72 -3.93 0.92 -4.45
C SER A 72 -4.87 1.94 -5.06
N PHE A 73 -4.51 3.22 -4.99
CA PHE A 73 -5.27 4.35 -5.52
C PHE A 73 -5.38 4.29 -7.05
N ALA A 74 -4.27 3.99 -7.73
CA ALA A 74 -4.24 3.88 -9.19
C ALA A 74 -5.18 2.77 -9.71
N ASP A 75 -5.24 1.64 -8.99
CA ASP A 75 -6.15 0.55 -9.33
C ASP A 75 -7.58 0.78 -8.81
N ALA A 76 -7.82 1.79 -7.97
CA ALA A 76 -9.09 1.99 -7.28
C ALA A 76 -10.13 2.58 -8.24
N ARG A 77 -11.30 1.94 -8.26
CA ARG A 77 -12.45 2.33 -9.07
C ARG A 77 -13.56 2.84 -8.16
N PRO A 78 -14.39 3.79 -8.62
CA PRO A 78 -15.58 4.18 -7.91
C PRO A 78 -16.54 2.99 -7.76
N ARG A 79 -17.36 3.03 -6.71
CA ARG A 79 -18.41 2.05 -6.42
C ARG A 79 -19.69 2.75 -5.94
N GLY A 80 -20.82 2.40 -6.55
CA GLY A 80 -22.11 2.96 -6.17
C GLY A 80 -22.13 4.50 -6.30
N LEU A 81 -22.53 5.19 -5.25
CA LEU A 81 -22.66 6.65 -5.24
C LEU A 81 -21.34 7.41 -5.25
N SER A 82 -20.21 6.75 -4.95
CA SER A 82 -18.89 7.42 -4.91
C SER A 82 -18.41 7.91 -6.28
N ASP A 83 -19.02 7.45 -7.37
CA ASP A 83 -18.74 7.96 -8.73
C ASP A 83 -19.02 9.47 -8.87
N GLN A 84 -19.93 10.02 -8.05
CA GLN A 84 -20.24 11.45 -8.02
C GLN A 84 -19.09 12.30 -7.49
N ASP A 85 -18.21 11.72 -6.68
CA ASP A 85 -17.05 12.37 -6.08
C ASP A 85 -15.74 12.07 -6.83
N LEU A 86 -15.82 11.34 -7.97
CA LEU A 86 -14.65 10.99 -8.76
C LEU A 86 -14.03 12.22 -9.40
N VAL A 87 -12.72 12.39 -9.20
CA VAL A 87 -11.95 13.45 -9.84
C VAL A 87 -11.05 12.83 -10.91
N ASP A 88 -11.33 13.16 -12.18
CA ASP A 88 -10.56 12.65 -13.31
C ASP A 88 -9.11 13.18 -13.31
N GLY A 89 -8.16 12.27 -13.59
CA GLY A 89 -6.73 12.60 -13.68
C GLY A 89 -6.10 12.98 -12.33
N ASP A 90 -6.75 12.67 -11.21
CA ASP A 90 -6.20 12.90 -9.89
C ASP A 90 -5.11 11.91 -9.50
N GLU A 91 -4.30 12.32 -8.52
CA GLU A 91 -3.15 11.57 -8.03
C GLU A 91 -3.28 11.39 -6.52
N PHE A 92 -2.69 10.31 -5.99
CA PHE A 92 -2.50 10.16 -4.56
C PHE A 92 -1.32 11.03 -4.11
N THR A 93 -1.56 11.93 -3.15
CA THR A 93 -0.60 12.93 -2.69
C THR A 93 0.00 12.58 -1.35
N VAL A 94 1.09 13.24 -0.97
CA VAL A 94 1.67 13.11 0.37
C VAL A 94 0.70 13.62 1.43
N SER A 95 -0.09 14.63 1.10
CA SER A 95 -1.15 15.11 2.00
C SER A 95 -2.18 14.01 2.31
N ASP A 96 -2.61 13.26 1.30
CA ASP A 96 -3.55 12.14 1.46
C ASP A 96 -2.97 11.03 2.35
N LEU A 97 -1.68 10.74 2.20
CA LEU A 97 -0.97 9.80 3.06
C LEU A 97 -1.13 10.18 4.52
N PHE A 98 -0.82 11.42 4.88
CA PHE A 98 -0.86 11.88 6.26
C PHE A 98 -2.28 11.96 6.83
N GLU A 99 -3.29 12.23 6.00
CA GLU A 99 -4.69 12.19 6.42
C GLU A 99 -5.16 10.76 6.78
N CYS A 100 -4.59 9.74 6.15
CA CYS A 100 -4.90 8.33 6.39
C CYS A 100 -3.99 7.64 7.42
N LEU A 101 -2.93 8.30 7.87
CA LEU A 101 -1.96 7.75 8.82
C LEU A 101 -2.37 7.97 10.27
N ARG A 102 -2.14 6.94 11.10
CA ARG A 102 -2.24 6.99 12.55
C ARG A 102 -1.12 6.21 13.19
N PHE A 103 -0.64 6.68 14.33
CA PHE A 103 0.23 5.91 15.20
C PHE A 103 -0.60 5.37 16.37
N VAL A 104 -0.73 4.05 16.48
CA VAL A 104 -1.59 3.40 17.48
C VAL A 104 -0.83 2.23 18.10
N SER A 105 -0.72 2.22 19.43
CA SER A 105 -0.11 1.12 20.19
C SER A 105 1.31 0.75 19.73
N GLY A 106 2.12 1.72 19.32
CA GLY A 106 3.49 1.48 18.85
C GLY A 106 3.61 1.07 17.38
N GLU A 107 2.51 1.13 16.62
CA GLU A 107 2.46 0.74 15.21
C GLU A 107 2.08 1.93 14.32
N LEU A 108 2.72 2.03 13.17
CA LEU A 108 2.32 2.96 12.12
C LEU A 108 1.24 2.32 11.26
N ARG A 109 0.06 2.92 11.22
CA ARG A 109 -1.11 2.39 10.53
C ARG A 109 -1.60 3.36 9.47
N PHE A 110 -1.76 2.87 8.26
CA PHE A 110 -2.48 3.53 7.19
C PHE A 110 -3.80 2.80 6.98
N SER A 111 -4.90 3.55 6.89
CA SER A 111 -6.21 3.01 6.56
C SER A 111 -6.92 3.95 5.61
N SER A 112 -7.33 3.43 4.45
CA SER A 112 -8.10 4.17 3.46
C SER A 112 -9.29 3.35 2.99
N ASP A 113 -10.47 3.97 3.07
CA ASP A 113 -11.74 3.39 2.61
C ASP A 113 -12.09 3.93 1.23
N TYR A 114 -12.50 5.20 1.19
CA TYR A 114 -12.72 5.98 -0.03
C TYR A 114 -11.86 7.23 -0.02
N LEU A 115 -11.33 7.58 -1.18
CA LEU A 115 -10.60 8.83 -1.40
C LEU A 115 -11.00 9.40 -2.75
N ARG A 116 -11.62 10.59 -2.75
CA ARG A 116 -12.08 11.30 -3.97
C ARG A 116 -12.83 10.38 -4.94
N GLY A 117 -13.87 9.73 -4.42
CA GLY A 117 -14.70 8.80 -5.17
C GLY A 117 -14.09 7.41 -5.41
N ARG A 118 -12.79 7.21 -5.18
CA ARG A 118 -12.13 5.90 -5.41
C ARG A 118 -12.23 4.99 -4.20
N CYS A 119 -12.68 3.76 -4.42
CA CYS A 119 -12.77 2.73 -3.37
C CYS A 119 -11.41 2.02 -3.17
N MET A 120 -10.58 2.53 -2.25
CA MET A 120 -9.26 1.98 -1.95
C MET A 120 -9.33 0.73 -1.08
N LYS A 121 -10.11 0.78 0.02
CA LYS A 121 -10.32 -0.33 0.97
C LYS A 121 -9.01 -1.09 1.31
N THR A 122 -7.99 -0.32 1.67
CA THR A 122 -6.63 -0.81 1.90
C THR A 122 -6.16 -0.37 3.29
N ASP A 123 -5.61 -1.32 4.03
CA ASP A 123 -5.02 -1.09 5.34
C ASP A 123 -3.59 -1.62 5.36
N ILE A 124 -2.67 -0.85 5.92
CA ILE A 124 -1.27 -1.19 6.07
C ILE A 124 -0.85 -0.93 7.50
N THR A 125 -0.25 -1.91 8.17
CA THR A 125 0.31 -1.74 9.50
C THR A 125 1.78 -2.08 9.45
N VAL A 126 2.64 -1.19 9.94
CA VAL A 126 4.07 -1.45 10.13
C VAL A 126 4.37 -1.50 11.62
N ARG A 127 4.99 -2.59 12.04
CA ARG A 127 5.43 -2.85 13.41
C ARG A 127 6.92 -2.56 13.52
N LYS A 128 7.37 -2.21 14.73
CA LYS A 128 8.78 -1.88 15.02
C LYS A 128 9.77 -3.03 14.77
N ASP A 129 9.29 -4.26 14.65
CA ASP A 129 10.11 -5.44 14.35
C ASP A 129 10.33 -5.64 12.84
N GLY A 130 9.85 -4.71 12.02
CA GLY A 130 9.92 -4.80 10.55
C GLY A 130 8.87 -5.72 9.96
N MET A 131 7.86 -6.13 10.72
CA MET A 131 6.68 -6.76 10.15
C MET A 131 5.74 -5.70 9.57
N LEU A 132 5.41 -5.82 8.28
CA LEU A 132 4.38 -5.04 7.61
C LEU A 132 3.21 -5.96 7.23
N THR A 133 2.02 -5.67 7.73
CA THR A 133 0.79 -6.35 7.31
C THR A 133 0.02 -5.47 6.33
N LEU A 134 -0.17 -5.95 5.10
CA LEU A 134 -1.00 -5.34 4.07
C LEU A 134 -2.32 -6.11 3.97
N SER A 135 -3.45 -5.42 4.06
CA SER A 135 -4.75 -6.01 3.79
C SER A 135 -5.57 -5.18 2.81
N THR A 136 -6.36 -5.87 2.00
CA THR A 136 -7.26 -5.25 1.03
C THR A 136 -8.62 -5.94 1.06
N ARG A 137 -9.68 -5.16 0.87
CA ARG A 137 -11.06 -5.63 0.76
C ARG A 137 -11.62 -5.18 -0.57
N ASN A 138 -12.34 -6.04 -1.28
CA ASN A 138 -12.97 -5.69 -2.56
C ASN A 138 -11.97 -5.34 -3.68
N ARG A 139 -10.73 -5.82 -3.58
CA ARG A 139 -9.63 -5.58 -4.55
C ARG A 139 -9.13 -6.85 -5.23
N GLY A 140 -9.87 -7.95 -5.12
CA GLY A 140 -9.43 -9.24 -5.64
C GLY A 140 -8.10 -9.64 -5.01
N GLN A 141 -7.12 -9.95 -5.86
CA GLN A 141 -5.73 -10.23 -5.46
C GLN A 141 -4.75 -9.12 -5.92
N ALA A 142 -5.23 -7.90 -6.18
CA ALA A 142 -4.44 -6.78 -6.71
C ALA A 142 -3.15 -6.52 -5.92
N ALA A 143 -3.22 -6.62 -4.59
CA ALA A 143 -2.09 -6.48 -3.68
C ALA A 143 -0.89 -7.37 -4.05
N LEU A 144 -1.11 -8.60 -4.52
CA LEU A 144 -0.02 -9.49 -4.94
C LEU A 144 0.74 -8.92 -6.15
N PHE A 145 0.03 -8.27 -7.08
CA PHE A 145 0.64 -7.64 -8.25
C PHE A 145 1.43 -6.38 -7.86
N TRP A 146 0.95 -5.63 -6.86
CA TRP A 146 1.69 -4.47 -6.33
C TRP A 146 3.02 -4.91 -5.71
N LEU A 147 3.00 -5.97 -4.91
CA LEU A 147 4.20 -6.52 -4.28
C LEU A 147 5.19 -7.08 -5.31
N ASP A 148 4.70 -7.80 -6.33
CA ASP A 148 5.57 -8.25 -7.43
C ASP A 148 6.24 -7.07 -8.15
N ARG A 149 5.50 -5.97 -8.37
CA ARG A 149 6.04 -4.75 -9.00
C ARG A 149 7.10 -4.07 -8.12
N LEU A 150 6.88 -4.02 -6.81
CA LEU A 150 7.84 -3.46 -5.84
C LEU A 150 9.11 -4.32 -5.73
N GLN A 151 8.99 -5.66 -5.86
CA GLN A 151 10.16 -6.55 -5.96
C GLN A 151 10.87 -6.48 -7.34
N GLY A 152 10.51 -5.53 -8.21
CA GLY A 152 11.12 -5.39 -9.53
C GLY A 152 10.79 -6.51 -10.51
N LYS A 153 9.82 -7.39 -10.22
CA LYS A 153 9.40 -8.45 -11.14
C LYS A 153 8.60 -7.84 -12.29
N LYS A 154 9.14 -7.93 -13.50
CA LYS A 154 8.41 -7.56 -14.72
C LYS A 154 7.46 -8.68 -15.11
N LYS A 155 6.14 -8.46 -15.01
CA LYS A 155 5.16 -9.34 -15.68
C LYS A 155 5.05 -8.93 -17.15
N LEU A 156 5.80 -9.60 -18.02
CA LEU A 156 5.47 -9.65 -19.45
C LEU A 156 4.24 -10.54 -19.59
N VAL A 157 3.06 -9.95 -19.73
CA VAL A 157 1.91 -10.68 -20.27
C VAL A 157 1.93 -10.44 -21.77
N LEU A 158 2.43 -11.44 -22.51
CA LEU A 158 2.17 -11.55 -23.93
C LEU A 158 0.67 -11.79 -24.09
N ILE A 159 -0.02 -10.83 -24.69
CA ILE A 159 -1.30 -11.07 -25.38
C ILE A 159 -0.96 -11.32 -26.85
#